data_AF-A0A932X563-F1
#
_entry.id   AF-A0A932X563-F1
#
_cell.length_a   1.000
_cell.length_b   1.000
_cell.length_c   1.000
_cell.angle_alpha   90.00
_cell.angle_beta   90.00
_cell.angle_gamma   90.00
#
_symmetry.space_group_name_H-M   'P 1'
#
loop_
_entity.id
_entity.type
_entity.pdbx_description
1 polymer ?
#
loop_
_entity_poly.entity_id
_entity_poly.type
_entity_poly.pdbx_seq_one_letter_code
_entity_poly.pdbx_strand_id
1 'polypeptide(L)' 'MRLSHRMSLEGFAQLLMVSPRTVRSWEEGTREPGAPMRRLLQLLEQQPDAFARIA' A
#
# COMPACT_ATOMS: atom_id res chain seq x y z
N MET A 1 -3.74 -5.23 4.44
CA MET A 1 -3.30 -4.12 3.57
C MET A 1 -2.78 -4.65 2.23
N ARG A 2 -1.61 -5.32 2.15
CA ARG A 2 -1.14 -5.88 0.85
C ARG A 2 -1.89 -7.14 0.39
N LEU A 3 -2.41 -7.94 1.32
CA LEU A 3 -3.13 -9.19 1.02
C LEU A 3 -4.41 -8.95 0.20
N SER A 4 -5.07 -7.81 0.44
CA SER A 4 -6.24 -7.36 -0.34
C SER A 4 -5.90 -7.16 -1.82
N HIS A 5 -4.62 -6.93 -2.15
CA HIS A 5 -4.12 -6.68 -3.50
C HIS A 5 -3.28 -7.84 -4.07
N ARG A 6 -3.09 -8.94 -3.32
CA ARG A 6 -2.21 -10.08 -3.69
C ARG A 6 -0.79 -9.66 -4.12
N MET A 7 -0.27 -8.57 -3.54
CA MET A 7 1.06 -8.06 -3.86
C MET A 7 2.12 -8.54 -2.85
N SER A 8 3.37 -8.68 -3.32
CA SER A 8 4.53 -8.80 -2.43
C SER A 8 4.72 -7.49 -1.62
N LEU A 9 5.47 -7.57 -0.53
CA LEU A 9 5.76 -6.38 0.29
C LEU A 9 6.54 -5.35 -0.52
N GLU A 10 7.49 -5.83 -1.32
CA GLU A 10 8.37 -5.03 -2.17
C GLU A 10 7.59 -4.36 -3.30
N GLY A 11 6.72 -5.10 -4.01
CA GLY A 11 5.89 -4.56 -5.08
C GLY A 11 4.89 -3.53 -4.57
N PHE A 12 4.26 -3.80 -3.41
CA PHE A 12 3.34 -2.85 -2.79
C PHE A 12 4.06 -1.60 -2.27
N ALA A 13 5.27 -1.74 -1.72
CA ALA A 13 6.08 -0.61 -1.31
C ALA A 13 6.52 0.25 -2.50
N GLN A 14 6.92 -0.38 -3.61
CA GLN A 14 7.25 0.30 -4.85
C GLN A 14 6.05 1.08 -5.41
N LEU A 15 4.87 0.45 -5.44
CA LEU A 15 3.62 1.08 -5.87
C LEU A 15 3.31 2.35 -5.08
N LEU A 16 3.51 2.30 -3.76
CA LEU A 16 3.25 3.41 -2.85
C LEU A 16 4.41 4.41 -2.76
N MET A 17 5.51 4.17 -3.48
CA MET A 17 6.73 4.99 -3.45
C MET A 17 7.29 5.16 -2.03
N VAL A 18 7.24 4.11 -1.22
CA VAL A 18 7.79 4.06 0.15
C VAL A 18 8.70 2.85 0.34
N SER A 19 9.43 2.81 1.45
CA SER A 19 10.25 1.63 1.75
C SER A 19 9.39 0.43 2.19
N PRO A 20 9.82 -0.83 1.95
CA PRO A 20 9.17 -2.01 2.51
C PRO A 20 9.05 -1.97 4.04
N ARG A 21 10.02 -1.32 4.71
CA ARG A 21 9.99 -1.09 6.17
C ARG A 21 8.83 -0.18 6.59
N THR A 22 8.53 0.84 5.78
CA THR A 22 7.39 1.75 6.01
C THR A 22 6.08 0.97 5.96
N VAL A 23 5.87 0.19 4.89
CA VAL A 23 4.68 -0.68 4.75
C VAL A 23 4.56 -1.64 5.92
N ARG A 24 5.65 -2.33 6.28
CA ARG A 24 5.70 -3.25 7.41
C ARG A 24 5.28 -2.58 8.72
N SER A 25 5.78 -1.37 9.00
CA SER A 25 5.42 -0.64 10.23
C SER A 25 3.93 -0.31 10.31
N TRP A 26 3.27 -0.10 9.17
CA TRP A 26 1.82 0.05 9.10
C TRP A 26 1.08 -1.29 9.31
N GLU A 27 1.55 -2.38 8.70
CA GLU A 27 0.94 -3.70 8.87
C GLU A 27 1.09 -4.23 10.32
N GLU A 28 2.20 -3.92 10.99
CA GLU A 28 2.48 -4.29 12.38
C GLU A 28 1.86 -3.31 13.40
N GLY A 29 1.25 -2.21 12.95
CA GLY A 29 0.62 -1.21 13.81
C GLY A 29 1.59 -0.34 14.63
N THR A 30 2.90 -0.42 14.36
CA THR A 30 3.92 0.39 15.06
C THR A 30 3.94 1.85 14.57
N ARG A 31 3.41 2.09 13.38
CA ARG A 31 3.13 3.43 12.83
C ARG A 31 1.83 3.38 12.04
N GLU A 32 1.21 4.53 11.84
CA GLU A 32 0.07 4.67 10.94
C GLU A 32 0.44 5.46 9.68
N PRO A 33 -0.25 5.24 8.54
CA PRO A 33 -0.09 6.07 7.37
C PRO A 33 -0.51 7.51 7.66
N GLY A 34 0.18 8.48 7.07
CA GLY A 34 -0.26 9.88 7.08
C GLY A 34 -1.57 10.08 6.30
N ALA A 35 -2.25 11.20 6.52
CA ALA A 35 -3.55 11.49 5.90
C ALA A 35 -3.58 11.34 4.36
N PRO A 36 -2.58 11.83 3.59
CA PRO A 36 -2.56 11.63 2.13
C PRO A 36 -2.47 10.15 1.75
N MET A 37 -1.70 9.38 2.52
CA MET A 37 -1.52 7.95 2.28
C MET A 37 -2.78 7.17 2.63
N ARG A 38 -3.48 7.51 3.72
CA ARG A 38 -4.80 6.92 4.04
C ARG A 38 -5.78 7.12 2.89
N ARG A 39 -5.77 8.30 2.26
CA ARG A 39 -6.64 8.57 1.11
C ARG A 39 -6.25 7.72 -0.11
N LEU A 40 -4.95 7.59 -0.40
CA LEU A 40 -4.47 6.73 -1.48
C LEU A 40 -4.86 5.26 -1.27
N LEU A 41 -4.71 4.76 -0.04
CA LEU A 41 -5.07 3.39 0.32
C LEU A 41 -6.57 3.13 0.21
N GLN A 42 -7.40 4.09 0.61
CA GLN A 42 -8.84 4.01 0.39
C GLN A 42 -9.17 3.92 -1.10
N LEU A 43 -8.52 4.72 -1.94
CA LEU A 43 -8.74 4.67 -3.40
C LEU A 43 -8.30 3.31 -3.99
N LEU A 44 -7.17 2.77 -3.53
CA LEU A 44 -6.70 1.43 -3.90
C LEU A 44 -7.74 0.36 -3.56
N GLU A 45 -8.34 0.42 -2.37
CA GLU A 45 -9.38 -0.54 -1.95
C GLU A 45 -10.66 -0.44 -2.78
N GLN A 46 -11.03 0.76 -3.23
CA GLN A 46 -12.23 0.96 -4.07
C GLN A 46 -12.00 0.56 -5.55
N GLN A 47 -10.76 0.61 -6.02
CA GLN A 47 -10.40 0.31 -7.40
C GLN A 47 -9.12 -0.56 -7.46
N PRO A 48 -9.21 -1.85 -7.10
CA PRO A 48 -8.04 -2.73 -7.07
C PRO A 48 -7.36 -2.87 -8.44
N ASP A 49 -8.10 -2.72 -9.53
CA ASP A 49 -7.58 -2.80 -10.91
C ASP A 49 -6.92 -1.50 -11.41
N ALA A 50 -7.10 -0.37 -10.72
CA ALA A 50 -6.61 0.94 -11.18
C ALA A 50 -5.08 0.97 -11.36
N PHE A 51 -4.37 0.06 -10.69
CA PHE A 51 -2.91 -0.03 -10.70
C PHE A 51 -2.38 -1.29 -11.37
N ALA A 52 -3.25 -2.14 -11.94
CA ALA A 52 -2.85 -3.33 -12.71
C ALA A 52 -2.00 -3.00 -13.96
N ARG A 53 -1.90 -1.71 -14.33
CA ARG A 53 -1.10 -1.20 -15.46
C ARG A 53 0.28 -0.67 -15.08
N ILE A 54 0.62 -0.62 -13.78
CA ILE A 54 1.87 -0.04 -13.27
C ILE A 54 2.89 -1.12 -12.87
N ALA A 55 2.53 -2.41 -12.94
CA ALA A 55 3.39 -3.55 -12.63
C ALA A 55 3.90 -4.26 -13.88
#